data_AF-C5M9J8-F1
#
_entry.id   AF-C5M9J8-F1
#
_cell.length_a   1.000
_cell.length_b   1.000
_cell.length_c   1.000
_cell.angle_alpha   90.00
_cell.angle_beta   90.00
_cell.angle_gamma   90.00
#
_symmetry.space_group_name_H-M   'P 1'
#
loop_
_entity.id
_entity.type
_entity.pdbx_description
1 polymer ?
#
loop_
_entity_poly.entity_id
_entity_poly.type
_entity_poly.pdbx_seq_one_letter_code
_entity_poly.pdbx_strand_id
1 'polypeptide(L)'
;MLLESSPKESKKYMHKNHEGYGIGTIATAKIFDMNKFRELDGVTEIVFDNIQKRRSFDYELPQSIRRLSCIGNDLRSVEIDAPKLEYLNLSKNRLTPSCYGSLVVPPVLKELILSECNFTAFSHPLPDNLYRLDLSHNYISVIRNLPNNLKVLNCDGNHLGSNESIVAFPPGLIHLSLRSNLYLTAKHIDNLNLLQCYNLRVLNLSYVSLGKLNLDSLPRSLQQMDLSNCQLYSFHGSFLRFQFLEDINLNNNNLSGYFYNAFNCFGALFGNNIQVVSVYGNILQPMEVQLLWNDLSTKSKFKRLSVDRGLVQQPAATAYPPVSAVNSGVPLESSRPQKQRRLNT
;
A
#
# COMPACT_ATOMS: atom_id res chain seq x y z
N MET A 1 -28.84 -28.56 -30.09
CA MET A 1 -29.66 -28.31 -31.30
C MET A 1 -29.35 -26.90 -31.78
N LEU A 2 -29.14 -26.76 -33.07
CA LEU A 2 -28.52 -25.66 -33.83
C LEU A 2 -29.01 -24.24 -33.48
N LEU A 3 -28.08 -23.28 -33.61
CA LEU A 3 -28.22 -21.96 -34.27
C LEU A 3 -26.86 -21.26 -34.14
N GLU A 4 -25.99 -21.35 -35.15
CA GLU A 4 -25.85 -20.41 -36.28
C GLU A 4 -25.44 -18.99 -35.87
N SER A 5 -24.32 -18.58 -36.45
CA SER A 5 -23.64 -17.30 -36.32
C SER A 5 -24.43 -16.17 -36.99
N SER A 6 -24.37 -14.98 -36.42
CA SER A 6 -24.18 -13.76 -37.19
C SER A 6 -23.54 -12.64 -36.36
N PRO A 7 -22.55 -11.91 -36.92
CA PRO A 7 -21.76 -10.91 -36.22
C PRO A 7 -22.43 -9.54 -36.32
N LYS A 8 -22.67 -8.85 -35.19
CA LYS A 8 -22.82 -7.39 -35.08
C LYS A 8 -23.18 -6.99 -33.66
N GLU A 9 -22.15 -6.62 -32.90
CA GLU A 9 -22.05 -5.39 -32.09
C GLU A 9 -20.85 -5.58 -31.14
N SER A 10 -19.67 -5.25 -31.67
CA SER A 10 -18.44 -5.08 -30.90
C SER A 10 -18.56 -3.83 -30.02
N LYS A 11 -19.22 -3.94 -28.87
CA LYS A 11 -19.20 -2.89 -27.84
C LYS A 11 -17.96 -3.06 -26.97
N LYS A 12 -16.95 -2.21 -27.22
CA LYS A 12 -15.78 -2.02 -26.34
C LYS A 12 -16.27 -1.47 -25.00
N TYR A 13 -16.24 -2.30 -23.96
CA TYR A 13 -16.30 -1.81 -22.59
C TYR A 13 -14.88 -1.79 -22.03
N MET A 14 -14.31 -0.58 -21.91
CA MET A 14 -13.09 -0.36 -21.16
C MET A 14 -13.44 -0.08 -19.70
N HIS A 15 -13.15 -1.00 -18.80
CA HIS A 15 -12.88 -0.62 -17.42
C HIS A 15 -11.43 -0.12 -17.38
N LYS A 16 -11.27 1.21 -17.34
CA LYS A 16 -9.99 1.88 -17.09
C LYS A 16 -9.40 1.35 -15.78
N ASN A 17 -8.30 0.59 -15.87
CA ASN A 17 -7.21 0.58 -14.88
C ASN A 17 -5.95 -0.21 -15.29
N HIS A 18 -5.74 -0.55 -16.56
CA HIS A 18 -4.43 -1.04 -17.03
C HIS A 18 -4.16 -0.56 -18.47
N GLU A 19 -3.03 0.13 -18.67
CA GLU A 19 -2.53 0.49 -20.00
C GLU A 19 -1.89 -0.73 -20.67
N GLY A 20 -2.38 -1.07 -21.88
CA GLY A 20 -1.70 -1.96 -22.82
C GLY A 20 -2.22 -3.41 -22.85
N TYR A 21 -2.40 -3.94 -24.07
CA TYR A 21 -2.79 -5.31 -24.44
C TYR A 21 -4.29 -5.64 -24.40
N GLY A 22 -5.03 -5.16 -25.39
CA GLY A 22 -6.31 -5.74 -25.79
C GLY A 22 -6.25 -6.29 -27.21
N ILE A 23 -6.05 -7.60 -27.36
CA ILE A 23 -6.51 -8.35 -28.53
C ILE A 23 -7.08 -9.68 -28.00
N GLY A 24 -8.40 -9.73 -27.90
CA GLY A 24 -9.16 -10.91 -27.54
C GLY A 24 -10.62 -10.71 -27.94
N THR A 25 -11.24 -11.72 -28.52
CA THR A 25 -12.65 -11.72 -28.87
C THR A 25 -13.46 -11.78 -27.58
N ILE A 26 -14.19 -10.72 -27.23
CA ILE A 26 -15.15 -10.74 -26.12
C ILE A 26 -16.41 -11.44 -26.63
N ALA A 27 -16.62 -12.69 -26.23
CA ALA A 27 -17.90 -13.37 -26.37
C ALA A 27 -18.61 -13.35 -25.01
N THR A 28 -19.76 -12.69 -24.93
CA THR A 28 -20.60 -12.71 -23.72
C THR A 28 -21.69 -13.76 -23.88
N ALA A 29 -21.63 -14.81 -23.07
CA ALA A 29 -22.68 -15.83 -23.02
C ALA A 29 -23.44 -15.71 -21.68
N LYS A 30 -24.78 -15.71 -21.74
CA LYS A 30 -25.61 -15.77 -20.52
C LYS A 30 -25.57 -17.13 -19.85
N ILE A 31 -25.31 -18.19 -20.63
CA ILE A 31 -25.20 -19.57 -20.19
C ILE A 31 -24.03 -20.18 -20.94
N PHE A 32 -23.10 -20.80 -20.21
CA PHE A 32 -21.96 -21.51 -20.77
C PHE A 32 -21.73 -22.81 -19.97
N ASP A 33 -21.48 -23.90 -20.69
CA ASP A 33 -21.05 -25.16 -20.07
C ASP A 33 -19.55 -25.08 -19.80
N MET A 34 -19.18 -24.91 -18.53
CA MET A 34 -17.79 -24.71 -18.08
C MET A 34 -16.86 -25.88 -18.48
N ASN A 35 -17.40 -27.09 -18.69
CA ASN A 35 -16.60 -28.22 -19.16
C ASN A 35 -16.07 -28.02 -20.60
N LYS A 36 -16.63 -27.04 -21.32
CA LYS A 36 -16.22 -26.68 -22.69
C LYS A 36 -15.19 -25.57 -22.73
N PHE A 37 -14.67 -25.12 -21.58
CA PHE A 37 -13.60 -24.12 -21.58
C PHE A 37 -12.44 -24.54 -22.46
N ARG A 38 -11.98 -25.80 -22.35
CA ARG A 38 -10.92 -26.36 -23.19
C ARG A 38 -11.15 -26.28 -24.71
N GLU A 39 -12.40 -26.14 -25.16
CA GLU A 39 -12.77 -26.06 -26.58
C GLU A 39 -12.60 -24.64 -27.14
N LEU A 40 -12.37 -23.64 -26.28
CA LEU A 40 -12.24 -22.23 -26.67
C LEU A 40 -10.83 -21.92 -27.19
N ASP A 41 -10.46 -22.55 -28.30
CA ASP A 41 -9.16 -22.35 -28.96
C ASP A 41 -8.95 -20.88 -29.34
N GLY A 42 -7.76 -20.36 -29.03
CA GLY A 42 -7.37 -18.97 -29.33
C GLY A 42 -7.90 -17.93 -28.35
N VAL A 43 -8.74 -18.30 -27.39
CA VAL A 43 -9.17 -17.39 -26.32
C VAL A 43 -8.02 -17.13 -25.36
N THR A 44 -7.72 -15.85 -25.13
CA THR A 44 -6.62 -15.39 -24.27
C THR A 44 -7.10 -14.78 -22.96
N GLU A 45 -8.37 -14.40 -22.86
CA GLU A 45 -8.94 -13.79 -21.68
C GLU A 45 -10.33 -14.35 -21.44
N ILE A 46 -10.59 -14.78 -20.20
CA ILE A 46 -11.90 -15.20 -19.75
C ILE A 46 -12.24 -14.39 -18.50
N VAL A 47 -13.40 -13.75 -18.54
CA VAL A 47 -14.02 -13.09 -17.39
C VAL A 47 -15.33 -13.79 -17.12
N PHE A 48 -15.51 -14.28 -15.90
CA PHE A 48 -16.76 -14.87 -15.46
C PHE A 48 -17.08 -14.44 -14.03
N ASP A 49 -18.27 -13.85 -13.87
CA ASP A 49 -18.70 -13.28 -12.60
C ASP A 49 -20.07 -13.85 -12.22
N ASN A 50 -20.31 -14.00 -10.91
CA ASN A 50 -21.60 -14.35 -10.33
C ASN A 50 -22.21 -15.70 -10.78
N ILE A 51 -21.38 -16.74 -10.93
CA ILE A 51 -21.79 -18.13 -11.05
C ILE A 51 -22.28 -18.61 -9.68
N GLN A 52 -23.51 -18.23 -9.32
CA GLN A 52 -24.15 -18.75 -8.12
C GLN A 52 -24.30 -20.26 -8.28
N LYS A 53 -23.54 -21.05 -7.50
CA LYS A 53 -23.79 -22.45 -7.05
C LYS A 53 -22.54 -23.34 -6.97
N ARG A 54 -21.36 -22.92 -7.43
CA ARG A 54 -20.15 -23.78 -7.36
C ARG A 54 -19.13 -23.25 -6.36
N ARG A 55 -18.63 -24.17 -5.52
CA ARG A 55 -17.66 -23.88 -4.45
C ARG A 55 -16.22 -24.22 -4.84
N SER A 56 -16.00 -24.90 -5.96
CA SER A 56 -14.68 -25.24 -6.48
C SER A 56 -14.56 -24.79 -7.95
N PHE A 57 -13.35 -24.42 -8.35
CA PHE A 57 -12.99 -24.17 -9.73
C PHE A 57 -11.80 -25.05 -10.12
N ASP A 58 -12.06 -26.08 -10.91
CA ASP A 58 -11.16 -27.16 -11.31
C ASP A 58 -11.32 -27.52 -12.80
N TYR A 59 -11.74 -26.55 -13.62
CA TYR A 59 -12.02 -26.77 -15.03
C TYR A 59 -10.76 -26.75 -15.91
N GLU A 60 -10.73 -27.61 -16.92
CA GLU A 60 -9.73 -27.55 -17.99
C GLU A 60 -9.90 -26.25 -18.80
N LEU A 61 -8.92 -25.35 -18.69
CA LEU A 61 -8.89 -24.06 -19.39
C LEU A 61 -8.23 -24.19 -20.77
N PRO A 62 -8.49 -23.26 -21.70
CA PRO A 62 -7.75 -23.18 -22.97
C PRO A 62 -6.25 -23.02 -22.73
N GLN A 63 -5.44 -23.75 -23.49
CA GLN A 63 -3.98 -23.63 -23.42
C GLN A 63 -3.45 -22.27 -23.92
N SER A 64 -4.29 -21.46 -24.56
CA SER A 64 -4.01 -20.08 -24.98
C SER A 64 -4.31 -19.01 -23.92
N ILE A 65 -4.95 -19.36 -22.80
CA ILE A 65 -5.40 -18.38 -21.81
C ILE A 65 -4.22 -17.66 -21.15
N ARG A 66 -4.34 -16.33 -21.06
CA ARG A 66 -3.35 -15.43 -20.43
C ARG A 66 -3.93 -14.66 -19.26
N ARG A 67 -5.24 -14.42 -19.25
CA ARG A 67 -5.94 -13.65 -18.23
C ARG A 67 -7.22 -14.38 -17.81
N LEU A 68 -7.41 -14.53 -16.51
CA LEU A 68 -8.59 -15.17 -15.94
C LEU A 68 -9.14 -14.32 -14.80
N SER A 69 -10.42 -13.99 -14.86
CA SER A 69 -11.12 -13.24 -13.81
C SER A 69 -12.39 -13.98 -13.40
N CYS A 70 -12.49 -14.25 -12.11
CA CYS A 70 -13.51 -15.09 -11.49
C CYS A 70 -14.18 -14.37 -10.31
N ILE A 71 -14.75 -13.17 -10.50
CA ILE A 71 -15.10 -12.31 -9.36
C ILE A 71 -16.47 -12.68 -8.79
N GLY A 72 -16.58 -12.73 -7.46
CA GLY A 72 -17.89 -12.83 -6.80
C GLY A 72 -18.60 -14.17 -6.99
N ASN A 73 -17.87 -15.29 -7.00
CA ASN A 73 -18.40 -16.62 -7.34
C ASN A 73 -18.58 -17.57 -6.12
N ASP A 74 -18.41 -17.10 -4.88
CA ASP A 74 -18.41 -17.95 -3.66
C ASP A 74 -17.42 -19.14 -3.72
N LEU A 75 -16.35 -19.03 -4.52
CA LEU A 75 -15.34 -20.07 -4.65
C LEU A 75 -14.61 -20.28 -3.32
N ARG A 76 -14.46 -21.53 -2.93
CA ARG A 76 -13.76 -21.98 -1.72
C ARG A 76 -12.46 -22.71 -2.03
N SER A 77 -12.36 -23.31 -3.21
CA SER A 77 -11.12 -23.85 -3.75
C SER A 77 -10.95 -23.50 -5.23
N VAL A 78 -9.72 -23.28 -5.64
CA VAL A 78 -9.33 -22.99 -7.02
C VAL A 78 -8.05 -23.75 -7.32
N GLU A 79 -8.09 -24.57 -8.37
CA GLU A 79 -6.94 -25.24 -8.94
C GLU A 79 -6.87 -24.88 -10.42
N ILE A 80 -5.78 -24.22 -10.81
CA ILE A 80 -5.60 -23.73 -12.17
C ILE A 80 -4.32 -24.32 -12.76
N ASP A 81 -4.50 -25.22 -13.72
CA ASP A 81 -3.45 -25.64 -14.64
C ASP A 81 -3.60 -24.91 -15.98
N ALA A 82 -2.86 -23.82 -16.12
CA ALA A 82 -2.87 -22.99 -17.33
C ALA A 82 -1.45 -22.44 -17.60
N PRO A 83 -0.67 -23.05 -18.50
CA PRO A 83 0.78 -22.81 -18.63
C PRO A 83 1.15 -21.44 -19.22
N LYS A 84 0.17 -20.67 -19.69
CA LYS A 84 0.35 -19.31 -20.23
C LYS A 84 -0.37 -18.23 -19.42
N LEU A 85 -0.99 -18.59 -18.28
CA LEU A 85 -1.78 -17.66 -17.49
C LEU A 85 -0.88 -16.70 -16.71
N GLU A 86 -0.94 -15.42 -17.07
CA GLU A 86 -0.10 -14.36 -16.49
C GLU A 86 -0.86 -13.53 -15.44
N TYR A 87 -2.19 -13.42 -15.58
CA TYR A 87 -3.05 -12.64 -14.69
C TYR A 87 -4.21 -13.48 -14.16
N LEU A 88 -4.40 -13.47 -12.84
CA LEU A 88 -5.51 -14.14 -12.18
C LEU A 88 -6.19 -13.22 -11.16
N ASN A 89 -7.49 -13.02 -11.31
CA ASN A 89 -8.31 -12.29 -10.37
C ASN A 89 -9.40 -13.18 -9.78
N LEU A 90 -9.31 -13.44 -8.47
CA LEU A 90 -10.28 -14.23 -7.72
C LEU A 90 -10.98 -13.37 -6.65
N SER A 91 -11.07 -12.06 -6.84
CA SER A 91 -11.64 -11.16 -5.83
C SER A 91 -13.07 -11.53 -5.46
N LYS A 92 -13.49 -11.20 -4.24
CA LYS A 92 -14.87 -11.41 -3.74
C LYS A 92 -15.29 -12.89 -3.70
N ASN A 93 -14.34 -13.81 -3.54
CA ASN A 93 -14.61 -15.22 -3.28
C ASN A 93 -14.51 -15.55 -1.78
N ARG A 94 -14.64 -16.83 -1.41
CA ARG A 94 -14.55 -17.28 -0.01
C ARG A 94 -13.52 -18.39 0.12
N LEU A 95 -12.29 -18.09 -0.27
CA LEU A 95 -11.13 -19.01 -0.25
C LEU A 95 -10.62 -19.24 1.19
N THR A 96 -11.54 -19.45 2.13
CA THR A 96 -11.30 -19.47 3.57
C THR A 96 -10.23 -20.49 3.97
N PRO A 97 -9.42 -20.20 5.01
CA PRO A 97 -8.24 -20.99 5.37
C PRO A 97 -8.52 -22.39 5.95
N SER A 98 -9.76 -22.90 5.95
CA SER A 98 -10.09 -24.18 6.59
C SER A 98 -9.43 -25.38 5.92
N CYS A 99 -8.83 -25.22 4.74
CA CYS A 99 -8.08 -26.25 4.04
C CYS A 99 -6.82 -25.67 3.39
N TYR A 100 -5.65 -26.18 3.79
CA TYR A 100 -4.43 -26.03 2.99
C TYR A 100 -4.67 -26.63 1.59
N GLY A 101 -4.22 -25.96 0.53
CA GLY A 101 -4.43 -26.42 -0.86
C GLY A 101 -5.68 -25.86 -1.55
N SER A 102 -6.39 -24.91 -0.95
CA SER A 102 -7.54 -24.23 -1.59
C SER A 102 -7.15 -23.30 -2.74
N LEU A 103 -5.87 -23.01 -2.94
CA LEU A 103 -5.37 -22.15 -4.00
C LEU A 103 -4.11 -22.76 -4.62
N VAL A 104 -4.26 -23.29 -5.83
CA VAL A 104 -3.17 -23.75 -6.69
C VAL A 104 -3.16 -22.88 -7.94
N VAL A 105 -2.03 -22.21 -8.17
CA VAL A 105 -1.84 -21.27 -9.28
C VAL A 105 -0.63 -21.67 -10.13
N PRO A 106 -0.63 -21.37 -11.44
CA PRO A 106 0.43 -21.81 -12.33
C PRO A 106 1.76 -21.07 -12.06
N PRO A 107 2.93 -21.71 -12.27
CA PRO A 107 4.25 -21.14 -11.96
C PRO A 107 4.63 -19.91 -12.80
N VAL A 108 3.94 -19.69 -13.91
CA VAL A 108 4.15 -18.55 -14.82
C VAL A 108 3.39 -17.29 -14.40
N LEU A 109 2.53 -17.38 -13.37
CA LEU A 109 1.66 -16.29 -12.95
C LEU A 109 2.46 -15.06 -12.50
N LYS A 110 2.07 -13.90 -13.03
CA LYS A 110 2.73 -12.60 -12.81
C LYS A 110 1.93 -11.73 -11.85
N GLU A 111 0.61 -11.75 -11.97
CA GLU A 111 -0.32 -10.95 -11.17
C GLU A 111 -1.40 -11.83 -10.53
N LEU A 112 -1.59 -11.66 -9.23
CA LEU A 112 -2.61 -12.37 -8.46
C LEU A 112 -3.42 -11.37 -7.62
N ILE A 113 -4.73 -11.34 -7.84
CA ILE A 113 -5.67 -10.49 -7.09
C ILE A 113 -6.59 -11.38 -6.26
N LEU A 114 -6.52 -11.21 -4.93
CA LEU A 114 -7.24 -11.97 -3.90
C LEU A 114 -7.98 -11.02 -2.94
N SER A 115 -8.47 -9.89 -3.47
CA SER A 115 -9.16 -8.89 -2.67
C SER A 115 -10.53 -9.39 -2.18
N GLU A 116 -10.94 -9.07 -0.96
CA GLU A 116 -12.25 -9.47 -0.41
C GLU A 116 -12.50 -11.00 -0.42
N CYS A 117 -11.47 -11.80 -0.14
CA CYS A 117 -11.53 -13.27 -0.16
C CYS A 117 -11.76 -13.93 1.21
N ASN A 118 -11.94 -13.13 2.27
CA ASN A 118 -12.09 -13.55 3.68
C ASN A 118 -10.89 -14.30 4.27
N PHE A 119 -9.66 -14.04 3.81
CA PHE A 119 -8.46 -14.60 4.44
C PHE A 119 -8.24 -14.01 5.84
N THR A 120 -7.99 -14.85 6.85
CA THR A 120 -7.59 -14.40 8.21
C THR A 120 -6.08 -14.52 8.45
N ALA A 121 -5.41 -15.36 7.66
CA ALA A 121 -3.97 -15.49 7.54
C ALA A 121 -3.64 -15.84 6.09
N PHE A 122 -2.44 -15.49 5.63
CA PHE A 122 -1.98 -15.81 4.28
C PHE A 122 -0.63 -16.50 4.33
N SER A 123 -0.57 -17.77 3.94
CA SER A 123 0.66 -18.57 3.90
C SER A 123 0.75 -19.49 2.68
N HIS A 124 -0.05 -19.21 1.65
CA HIS A 124 -0.11 -20.02 0.45
C HIS A 124 1.22 -19.96 -0.31
N PRO A 125 1.69 -21.09 -0.88
CA PRO A 125 2.82 -21.06 -1.78
C PRO A 125 2.48 -20.20 -2.98
N LEU A 126 3.36 -19.25 -3.30
CA LEU A 126 3.22 -18.35 -4.43
C LEU A 126 4.34 -18.63 -5.45
N PRO A 127 4.08 -18.43 -6.74
CA PRO A 127 5.07 -18.69 -7.77
C PRO A 127 6.18 -17.63 -7.72
N ASP A 128 7.42 -18.06 -7.98
CA ASP A 128 8.59 -17.17 -7.94
C ASP A 128 8.53 -16.04 -8.98
N ASN A 129 7.76 -16.18 -10.06
CA ASN A 129 7.58 -15.15 -11.09
C ASN A 129 6.56 -14.06 -10.71
N LEU A 130 5.88 -14.20 -9.56
CA LEU A 130 4.85 -13.27 -9.15
C LEU A 130 5.45 -11.89 -8.86
N TYR A 131 5.05 -10.88 -9.63
CA TYR A 131 5.52 -9.51 -9.45
C TYR A 131 4.52 -8.62 -8.70
N ARG A 132 3.21 -8.94 -8.79
CA ARG A 132 2.14 -8.18 -8.13
C ARG A 132 1.19 -9.11 -7.39
N LEU A 133 0.92 -8.75 -6.14
CA LEU A 133 -0.02 -9.43 -5.27
C LEU A 133 -0.95 -8.41 -4.61
N ASP A 134 -2.25 -8.64 -4.72
CA ASP A 134 -3.28 -7.87 -4.02
C ASP A 134 -4.03 -8.75 -3.02
N LEU A 135 -3.86 -8.45 -1.73
CA LEU A 135 -4.52 -9.09 -0.59
C LEU A 135 -5.47 -8.11 0.13
N SER A 136 -5.84 -7.01 -0.51
CA SER A 136 -6.65 -5.95 0.12
C SER A 136 -8.01 -6.46 0.61
N HIS A 137 -8.57 -5.77 1.60
CA HIS A 137 -9.91 -5.99 2.13
C HIS A 137 -10.17 -7.44 2.56
N ASN A 138 -9.16 -8.08 3.16
CA ASN A 138 -9.31 -9.34 3.88
C ASN A 138 -9.28 -9.08 5.40
N TYR A 139 -9.16 -10.14 6.19
CA TYR A 139 -9.04 -10.08 7.65
C TYR A 139 -7.65 -10.55 8.11
N ILE A 140 -6.63 -10.38 7.27
CA ILE A 140 -5.32 -10.99 7.46
C ILE A 140 -4.63 -10.36 8.65
N SER A 141 -4.32 -11.17 9.67
CA SER A 141 -3.49 -10.77 10.81
C SER A 141 -2.01 -11.13 10.61
N VAL A 142 -1.73 -12.16 9.81
CA VAL A 142 -0.37 -12.66 9.55
C VAL A 142 -0.23 -13.06 8.08
N ILE A 143 0.85 -12.61 7.45
CA ILE A 143 1.28 -13.01 6.11
C ILE A 143 2.53 -13.87 6.26
N ARG A 144 2.75 -14.88 5.41
CA ARG A 144 3.95 -15.70 5.29
C ARG A 144 4.21 -16.05 3.82
N ASN A 145 5.45 -16.43 3.52
CA ASN A 145 5.86 -16.95 2.21
C ASN A 145 5.64 -15.98 1.04
N LEU A 146 5.96 -14.69 1.23
CA LEU A 146 5.98 -13.74 0.11
C LEU A 146 7.16 -14.06 -0.84
N PRO A 147 6.96 -14.11 -2.16
CA PRO A 147 8.02 -14.47 -3.11
C PRO A 147 9.05 -13.34 -3.23
N ASN A 148 10.31 -13.71 -3.42
CA ASN A 148 11.43 -12.77 -3.44
C ASN A 148 11.38 -11.76 -4.60
N ASN A 149 10.75 -12.13 -5.73
CA ASN A 149 10.64 -11.26 -6.91
C ASN A 149 9.46 -10.27 -6.83
N LEU A 150 8.65 -10.34 -5.77
CA LEU A 150 7.49 -9.46 -5.62
C LEU A 150 7.91 -7.98 -5.63
N LYS A 151 7.26 -7.18 -6.48
CA LYS A 151 7.52 -5.75 -6.64
C LYS A 151 6.40 -4.88 -6.11
N VAL A 152 5.17 -5.36 -6.16
CA VAL A 152 3.97 -4.63 -5.75
C VAL A 152 3.17 -5.50 -4.79
N LEU A 153 2.95 -4.99 -3.58
CA LEU A 153 2.12 -5.64 -2.57
C LEU A 153 1.07 -4.65 -2.05
N ASN A 154 -0.20 -5.02 -2.21
CA ASN A 154 -1.34 -4.32 -1.61
C ASN A 154 -1.93 -5.17 -0.48
N CYS A 155 -1.87 -4.68 0.76
CA CYS A 155 -2.46 -5.30 1.93
C CYS A 155 -3.46 -4.37 2.63
N ASP A 156 -4.09 -3.46 1.88
CA ASP A 156 -5.01 -2.48 2.43
C ASP A 156 -6.19 -3.13 3.16
N GLY A 157 -6.71 -2.47 4.21
CA GLY A 157 -7.92 -2.90 4.90
C GLY A 157 -7.84 -4.33 5.45
N ASN A 158 -6.73 -4.67 6.08
CA ASN A 158 -6.52 -5.94 6.77
C ASN A 158 -6.39 -5.74 8.29
N HIS A 159 -6.09 -6.82 9.02
CA HIS A 159 -5.92 -6.81 10.47
C HIS A 159 -4.44 -6.94 10.90
N LEU A 160 -3.50 -6.47 10.07
CA LEU A 160 -2.08 -6.55 10.37
C LEU A 160 -1.77 -5.75 11.65
N GLY A 161 -0.88 -6.29 12.49
CA GLY A 161 -0.57 -5.72 13.81
C GLY A 161 -1.50 -6.18 14.94
N SER A 162 -2.56 -6.93 14.65
CA SER A 162 -3.38 -7.57 15.71
C SER A 162 -2.66 -8.72 16.42
N ASN A 163 -1.53 -9.18 15.87
CA ASN A 163 -0.65 -10.21 16.42
C ASN A 163 0.80 -9.72 16.37
N GLU A 164 1.66 -10.22 17.26
CA GLU A 164 3.07 -9.81 17.38
C GLU A 164 3.93 -10.28 16.20
N SER A 165 3.52 -11.33 15.50
CA SER A 165 4.26 -11.88 14.36
C SER A 165 3.79 -11.27 13.05
N ILE A 166 4.56 -10.31 12.53
CA ILE A 166 4.43 -9.80 11.16
C ILE A 166 5.64 -10.28 10.35
N VAL A 167 5.42 -10.65 9.09
CA VAL A 167 6.49 -11.19 8.23
C VAL A 167 7.39 -10.12 7.65
N ALA A 168 8.61 -10.54 7.38
CA ALA A 168 9.57 -9.79 6.60
C ALA A 168 9.10 -9.63 5.15
N PHE A 169 9.02 -8.39 4.69
CA PHE A 169 8.76 -8.04 3.31
C PHE A 169 9.96 -8.33 2.40
N PRO A 170 9.76 -8.78 1.15
CA PRO A 170 10.86 -8.99 0.20
C PRO A 170 11.69 -7.72 -0.03
N PRO A 171 13.04 -7.77 0.04
CA PRO A 171 13.91 -6.61 -0.17
C PRO A 171 13.73 -5.91 -1.53
N GLY A 172 13.27 -6.67 -2.52
CA GLY A 172 13.04 -6.23 -3.89
C GLY A 172 11.75 -5.43 -4.13
N LEU A 173 10.89 -5.25 -3.11
CA LEU A 173 9.64 -4.50 -3.24
C LEU A 173 9.86 -3.04 -3.66
N ILE A 174 8.95 -2.55 -4.50
CA ILE A 174 8.94 -1.19 -5.03
C ILE A 174 7.74 -0.41 -4.50
N HIS A 175 6.58 -1.07 -4.37
CA HIS A 175 5.34 -0.50 -3.87
C HIS A 175 4.78 -1.36 -2.74
N LEU A 176 4.56 -0.76 -1.58
CA LEU A 176 3.87 -1.37 -0.45
C LEU A 176 2.72 -0.47 0.02
N SER A 177 1.51 -1.03 0.05
CA SER A 177 0.34 -0.38 0.66
C SER A 177 -0.15 -1.20 1.84
N LEU A 178 -0.21 -0.55 3.02
CA LEU A 178 -0.72 -1.08 4.28
C LEU A 178 -1.88 -0.22 4.80
N ARG A 179 -2.54 0.53 3.92
CA ARG A 179 -3.57 1.51 4.29
C ARG A 179 -4.68 0.82 5.07
N SER A 180 -5.27 1.54 6.03
CA SER A 180 -6.42 1.06 6.81
C SER A 180 -6.19 -0.26 7.55
N ASN A 181 -4.93 -0.57 7.92
CA ASN A 181 -4.64 -1.63 8.89
C ASN A 181 -4.70 -1.04 10.30
N LEU A 182 -5.90 -1.03 10.89
CA LEU A 182 -6.19 -0.28 12.12
C LEU A 182 -5.47 -0.82 13.37
N TYR A 183 -4.95 -2.05 13.32
CA TYR A 183 -4.16 -2.63 14.41
C TYR A 183 -2.64 -2.37 14.28
N LEU A 184 -2.18 -1.82 13.15
CA LEU A 184 -0.79 -1.37 13.03
C LEU A 184 -0.57 -0.14 13.92
N THR A 185 0.59 -0.11 14.57
CA THR A 185 1.03 0.98 15.44
C THR A 185 2.43 1.40 15.05
N ALA A 186 2.92 2.53 15.54
CA ALA A 186 4.31 2.95 15.29
C ALA A 186 5.34 1.89 15.72
N LYS A 187 5.12 1.20 16.86
CA LYS A 187 5.99 0.10 17.30
C LYS A 187 6.01 -1.05 16.29
N HIS A 188 4.87 -1.36 15.68
CA HIS A 188 4.85 -2.35 14.60
C HIS A 188 5.72 -1.87 13.42
N ILE A 189 5.55 -0.62 12.98
CA ILE A 189 6.36 -0.06 11.88
C ILE A 189 7.86 -0.10 12.19
N ASP A 190 8.26 0.21 13.43
CA ASP A 190 9.66 0.15 13.88
C ASP A 190 10.26 -1.25 13.83
N ASN A 191 9.44 -2.28 14.04
CA ASN A 191 9.88 -3.67 14.05
C ASN A 191 9.80 -4.35 12.67
N LEU A 192 9.17 -3.70 11.68
CA LEU A 192 9.14 -4.22 10.31
C LEU A 192 10.52 -4.08 9.66
N ASN A 193 10.80 -4.98 8.72
CA ASN A 193 12.05 -4.97 7.95
C ASN A 193 12.04 -3.95 6.78
N LEU A 194 11.38 -2.81 6.95
CA LEU A 194 11.24 -1.81 5.89
C LEU A 194 12.59 -1.20 5.50
N LEU A 195 13.54 -1.10 6.44
CA LEU A 195 14.91 -0.68 6.15
C LEU A 195 15.64 -1.59 5.17
N GLN A 196 15.30 -2.88 5.13
CA GLN A 196 15.89 -3.85 4.21
C GLN A 196 15.21 -3.80 2.82
N CYS A 197 14.09 -3.10 2.67
CA CYS A 197 13.42 -2.89 1.39
C CYS A 197 14.07 -1.73 0.62
N TYR A 198 15.32 -1.90 0.19
CA TYR A 198 16.15 -0.84 -0.42
C TYR A 198 15.64 -0.33 -1.78
N ASN A 199 14.71 -1.05 -2.41
CA ASN A 199 14.05 -0.64 -3.65
C ASN A 199 12.68 0.02 -3.43
N LEU A 200 12.22 0.15 -2.18
CA LEU A 200 10.89 0.65 -1.88
C LEU A 200 10.80 2.14 -2.23
N ARG A 201 9.90 2.48 -3.15
CA ARG A 201 9.69 3.85 -3.65
C ARG A 201 8.36 4.42 -3.18
N VAL A 202 7.33 3.58 -3.10
CA VAL A 202 5.98 4.00 -2.71
C VAL A 202 5.59 3.26 -1.45
N LEU A 203 5.26 4.02 -0.41
CA LEU A 203 4.74 3.51 0.86
C LEU A 203 3.44 4.23 1.22
N ASN A 204 2.37 3.47 1.39
CA ASN A 204 1.09 3.99 1.85
C ASN A 204 0.74 3.38 3.20
N LEU A 205 0.73 4.23 4.24
CA LEU A 205 0.30 3.92 5.60
C LEU A 205 -0.96 4.71 5.98
N SER A 206 -1.67 5.30 5.00
CA SER A 206 -2.84 6.13 5.29
C SER A 206 -3.88 5.37 6.11
N TYR A 207 -4.58 6.06 7.02
CA TYR A 207 -5.55 5.45 7.93
C TYR A 207 -4.96 4.37 8.86
N VAL A 208 -3.69 4.50 9.27
CA VAL A 208 -3.08 3.69 10.35
C VAL A 208 -2.88 4.57 11.59
N SER A 209 -3.29 4.13 12.78
CA SER A 209 -3.11 4.91 14.02
C SER A 209 -1.66 4.85 14.51
N LEU A 210 -0.86 5.87 14.14
CA LEU A 210 0.58 5.89 14.43
C LEU A 210 0.94 6.80 15.61
N GLY A 211 0.26 7.94 15.79
CA GLY A 211 0.60 8.91 16.84
C GLY A 211 1.95 9.59 16.61
N LYS A 212 3.05 8.93 16.96
CA LYS A 212 4.41 9.38 16.65
C LYS A 212 5.09 8.35 15.77
N LEU A 213 5.63 8.77 14.63
CA LEU A 213 6.33 7.88 13.71
C LEU A 213 7.83 8.12 13.75
N ASN A 214 8.61 7.05 13.82
CA ASN A 214 10.05 7.11 13.65
C ASN A 214 10.41 7.03 12.16
N LEU A 215 10.91 8.14 11.61
CA LEU A 215 11.35 8.18 10.22
C LEU A 215 12.60 7.34 9.99
N ASP A 216 13.40 7.07 11.03
CA ASP A 216 14.60 6.26 10.91
C ASP A 216 14.34 4.79 10.65
N SER A 217 13.10 4.32 10.92
CA SER A 217 12.63 2.97 10.61
C SER A 217 12.22 2.78 9.14
N LEU A 218 12.18 3.86 8.35
CA LEU A 218 11.77 3.83 6.94
C LEU A 218 12.97 3.85 5.99
N PRO A 219 12.92 3.21 4.81
CA PRO A 219 14.03 3.18 3.86
C PRO A 219 14.23 4.55 3.17
N ARG A 220 15.49 4.91 2.90
CA ARG A 220 15.84 6.19 2.26
C ARG A 220 15.48 6.28 0.77
N SER A 221 15.13 5.16 0.15
CA SER A 221 14.74 5.02 -1.26
C SER A 221 13.35 5.59 -1.58
N LEU A 222 12.56 5.94 -0.54
CA LEU A 222 11.19 6.41 -0.71
C LEU A 222 11.12 7.68 -1.56
N GLN A 223 10.21 7.62 -2.53
CA GLN A 223 9.85 8.71 -3.44
C GLN A 223 8.45 9.25 -3.15
N GLN A 224 7.56 8.39 -2.66
CA GLN A 224 6.18 8.75 -2.35
C GLN A 224 5.78 8.13 -1.01
N MET A 225 5.26 8.96 -0.11
CA MET A 225 4.75 8.54 1.19
C MET A 225 3.35 9.09 1.42
N ASP A 226 2.37 8.20 1.63
CA ASP A 226 1.06 8.59 2.14
C ASP A 226 0.94 8.21 3.61
N LEU A 227 0.90 9.24 4.46
CA LEU A 227 0.75 9.20 5.91
C LEU A 227 -0.51 9.97 6.34
N SER A 228 -1.50 10.09 5.46
CA SER A 228 -2.73 10.82 5.76
C SER A 228 -3.65 10.05 6.71
N ASN A 229 -4.38 10.77 7.56
CA ASN A 229 -5.32 10.18 8.52
C ASN A 229 -4.65 9.19 9.50
N CYS A 230 -3.42 9.46 9.91
CA CYS A 230 -2.65 8.57 10.77
C CYS A 230 -2.62 8.98 12.26
N GLN A 231 -3.40 10.01 12.63
CA GLN A 231 -3.41 10.61 13.97
C GLN A 231 -2.01 11.09 14.40
N LEU A 232 -1.16 11.47 13.45
CA LEU A 232 0.21 11.87 13.70
C LEU A 232 0.26 13.24 14.41
N TYR A 233 1.05 13.35 15.46
CA TYR A 233 1.33 14.65 16.12
C TYR A 233 2.81 15.01 16.15
N SER A 234 3.70 14.07 15.85
CA SER A 234 5.14 14.33 15.72
C SER A 234 5.86 13.21 14.98
N PHE A 235 7.09 13.50 14.58
CA PHE A 235 8.02 12.53 14.00
C PHE A 235 9.31 12.48 14.81
N HIS A 236 9.94 11.31 14.89
CA HIS A 236 11.36 11.21 15.22
C HIS A 236 12.17 11.22 13.92
N GLY A 237 13.31 11.91 13.93
CA GLY A 237 14.13 12.13 12.74
C GLY A 237 13.62 13.28 11.86
N SER A 238 14.18 13.37 10.65
CA SER A 238 13.91 14.45 9.70
C SER A 238 13.62 13.91 8.30
N PHE A 239 12.70 14.55 7.59
CA PHE A 239 12.42 14.23 6.19
C PHE A 239 13.59 14.51 5.25
N LEU A 240 14.60 15.30 5.68
CA LEU A 240 15.83 15.55 4.93
C LEU A 240 16.61 14.27 4.60
N ARG A 241 16.39 13.17 5.34
CA ARG A 241 17.03 11.87 5.07
C ARG A 241 16.54 11.22 3.76
N PHE A 242 15.35 11.57 3.30
CA PHE A 242 14.75 11.00 2.08
C PHE A 242 15.09 11.88 0.88
N GLN A 243 16.33 11.74 0.38
CA GLN A 243 16.84 12.57 -0.71
C GLN A 243 16.07 12.38 -2.02
N PHE A 244 15.37 11.26 -2.18
CA PHE A 244 14.56 10.95 -3.36
C PHE A 244 13.06 11.23 -3.17
N LEU A 245 12.64 11.79 -2.03
CA LEU A 245 11.23 12.06 -1.77
C LEU A 245 10.70 13.14 -2.71
N GLU A 246 9.63 12.81 -3.43
CA GLU A 246 8.96 13.65 -4.43
C GLU A 246 7.55 14.04 -3.98
N ASP A 247 6.81 13.12 -3.36
CA ASP A 247 5.44 13.35 -2.88
C ASP A 247 5.29 12.91 -1.42
N ILE A 248 4.73 13.79 -0.59
CA ILE A 248 4.31 13.44 0.74
C ILE A 248 2.89 13.93 1.03
N ASN A 249 2.04 13.00 1.44
CA ASN A 249 0.69 13.28 1.90
C ASN A 249 0.61 13.10 3.43
N LEU A 250 0.46 14.21 4.14
CA LEU A 250 0.31 14.31 5.59
C LEU A 250 -1.09 14.78 6.00
N ASN A 251 -2.06 14.76 5.07
CA ASN A 251 -3.39 15.32 5.33
C ASN A 251 -4.08 14.68 6.54
N ASN A 252 -4.93 15.45 7.21
CA ASN A 252 -5.79 14.99 8.30
C ASN A 252 -5.00 14.33 9.46
N ASN A 253 -4.01 15.04 9.97
CA ASN A 253 -3.25 14.66 11.17
C ASN A 253 -3.35 15.79 12.22
N ASN A 254 -2.51 15.79 13.25
CA ASN A 254 -2.46 16.81 14.30
C ASN A 254 -1.04 17.41 14.40
N LEU A 255 -0.51 17.91 13.28
CA LEU A 255 0.88 18.38 13.17
C LEU A 255 1.09 19.86 13.56
N SER A 256 0.14 20.48 14.27
CA SER A 256 0.30 21.84 14.79
C SER A 256 1.59 21.97 15.63
N GLY A 257 2.42 22.96 15.32
CA GLY A 257 3.71 23.22 15.96
C GLY A 257 4.86 22.32 15.49
N TYR A 258 4.59 21.21 14.80
CA TYR A 258 5.64 20.28 14.36
C TYR A 258 6.60 20.96 13.38
N PHE A 259 6.09 21.65 12.36
CA PHE A 259 6.92 22.21 11.30
C PHE A 259 7.80 23.35 11.81
N TYR A 260 7.28 24.20 12.71
CA TYR A 260 8.09 25.22 13.37
C TYR A 260 9.26 24.61 14.15
N ASN A 261 8.98 23.60 14.97
CA ASN A 261 10.01 22.92 15.77
C ASN A 261 11.03 22.20 14.88
N ALA A 262 10.57 21.46 13.86
CA ALA A 262 11.44 20.75 12.94
C ALA A 262 12.38 21.71 12.19
N PHE A 263 11.87 22.85 11.72
CA PHE A 263 12.69 23.85 11.05
C PHE A 263 13.74 24.46 11.98
N ASN A 264 13.38 24.80 13.22
CA ASN A 264 14.34 25.32 14.19
C ASN A 264 15.45 24.31 14.54
N CYS A 265 15.12 23.01 14.55
CA CYS A 265 16.09 21.95 14.83
C CYS A 265 17.01 21.65 13.63
N PHE A 266 16.49 21.69 12.40
CA PHE A 266 17.20 21.16 11.22
C PHE A 266 17.55 22.20 10.16
N GLY A 267 17.02 23.42 10.25
CA GLY A 267 17.21 24.52 9.28
C GLY A 267 16.47 24.35 7.95
N ALA A 268 15.88 23.19 7.68
CA ALA A 268 15.08 22.89 6.51
C ALA A 268 14.10 21.74 6.81
N LEU A 269 13.00 21.65 6.07
CA LEU A 269 11.99 20.60 6.27
C LEU A 269 12.16 19.44 5.28
N PHE A 270 12.31 19.76 3.99
CA PHE A 270 12.33 18.76 2.92
C PHE A 270 13.56 18.88 2.01
N GLY A 271 13.93 17.76 1.38
CA GLY A 271 15.02 17.71 0.40
C GLY A 271 14.65 18.31 -0.96
N ASN A 272 15.64 18.57 -1.81
CA ASN A 272 15.47 19.29 -3.08
C ASN A 272 14.62 18.58 -4.15
N ASN A 273 14.38 17.28 -4.00
CA ASN A 273 13.56 16.51 -4.94
C ASN A 273 12.05 16.62 -4.66
N ILE A 274 11.65 17.22 -3.54
CA ILE A 274 10.24 17.35 -3.18
C ILE A 274 9.47 18.16 -4.23
N GLN A 275 8.31 17.64 -4.63
CA GLN A 275 7.45 18.23 -5.65
C GLN A 275 6.09 18.59 -5.06
N VAL A 276 5.52 17.68 -4.27
CA VAL A 276 4.17 17.82 -3.72
C VAL A 276 4.22 17.57 -2.22
N VAL A 277 3.67 18.51 -1.46
CA VAL A 277 3.44 18.38 -0.03
C VAL A 277 1.97 18.67 0.25
N SER A 278 1.28 17.74 0.91
CA SER A 278 -0.12 17.94 1.32
C SER A 278 -0.24 17.87 2.83
N VAL A 279 -0.69 18.94 3.46
CA VAL A 279 -0.83 19.09 4.92
C VAL A 279 -2.21 19.62 5.33
N TYR A 280 -3.21 19.50 4.46
CA TYR A 280 -4.59 19.88 4.74
C TYR A 280 -5.12 19.18 5.99
N GLY A 281 -5.92 19.86 6.83
CA GLY A 281 -6.54 19.25 8.01
C GLY A 281 -5.55 18.91 9.14
N ASN A 282 -4.48 19.69 9.30
CA ASN A 282 -3.46 19.50 10.36
C ASN A 282 -3.53 20.49 11.52
N ILE A 283 -4.50 21.40 11.51
CA ILE A 283 -4.65 22.45 12.53
C ILE A 283 -3.39 23.35 12.58
N LEU A 284 -2.76 23.57 11.42
CA LEU A 284 -1.54 24.39 11.33
C LEU A 284 -1.84 25.86 11.61
N GLN A 285 -0.90 26.54 12.24
CA GLN A 285 -0.95 27.99 12.39
C GLN A 285 -0.49 28.69 11.09
N PRO A 286 -0.98 29.91 10.78
CA PRO A 286 -0.57 30.66 9.59
C PRO A 286 0.96 30.79 9.42
N MET A 287 1.68 31.00 10.53
CA MET A 287 3.15 31.07 10.55
C MET A 287 3.80 29.76 10.06
N GLU A 288 3.25 28.59 10.39
CA GLU A 288 3.79 27.31 9.96
C GLU A 288 3.60 27.09 8.47
N VAL A 289 2.45 27.54 7.93
CA VAL A 289 2.18 27.52 6.49
C VAL A 289 3.15 28.44 5.75
N GLN A 290 3.42 29.64 6.28
CA GLN A 290 4.42 30.54 5.71
C GLN A 290 5.82 29.93 5.75
N LEU A 291 6.19 29.29 6.86
CA LEU A 291 7.47 28.60 6.99
C LEU A 291 7.60 27.46 5.98
N LEU A 292 6.56 26.64 5.82
CA LEU A 292 6.50 25.59 4.82
C LEU A 292 6.69 26.15 3.41
N TRP A 293 5.98 27.23 3.07
CA TRP A 293 6.10 27.88 1.78
C TRP A 293 7.52 28.44 1.54
N ASN A 294 8.11 29.06 2.56
CA ASN A 294 9.46 29.60 2.48
C ASN A 294 10.50 28.48 2.26
N ASP A 295 10.41 27.35 2.95
CA ASP A 295 11.31 26.22 2.69
C ASP A 295 11.06 25.63 1.29
N LEU A 296 9.81 25.31 0.95
CA LEU A 296 9.45 24.60 -0.28
C LEU A 296 9.71 25.41 -1.55
N SER A 297 9.49 26.72 -1.52
CA SER A 297 9.75 27.61 -2.67
C SER A 297 11.23 27.68 -3.08
N THR A 298 12.15 27.29 -2.20
CA THR A 298 13.58 27.17 -2.53
C THR A 298 13.94 25.89 -3.29
N LYS A 299 13.03 24.90 -3.34
CA LYS A 299 13.33 23.59 -3.94
C LYS A 299 13.03 23.63 -5.44
N SER A 300 14.03 23.29 -6.25
CA SER A 300 13.96 23.43 -7.72
C SER A 300 12.87 22.59 -8.39
N LYS A 301 12.42 21.51 -7.74
CA LYS A 301 11.37 20.62 -8.25
C LYS A 301 10.00 20.84 -7.62
N PHE A 302 9.87 21.79 -6.70
CA PHE A 302 8.62 22.05 -5.99
C PHE A 302 7.52 22.51 -6.96
N LYS A 303 6.34 21.91 -6.83
CA LYS A 303 5.17 22.17 -7.69
C LYS A 303 3.96 22.61 -6.91
N ARG A 304 3.69 22.01 -5.75
CA ARG A 304 2.42 22.21 -5.04
C ARG A 304 2.53 21.99 -3.53
N LEU A 305 2.03 22.95 -2.77
CA LEU A 305 1.67 22.79 -1.36
C LEU A 305 0.15 22.82 -1.23
N SER A 306 -0.44 21.77 -0.65
CA SER A 306 -1.88 21.70 -0.34
C SER A 306 -2.10 21.97 1.15
N VAL A 307 -2.82 23.05 1.48
CA VAL A 307 -3.14 23.51 2.84
C VAL A 307 -4.62 23.84 2.97
N ASP A 308 -5.11 24.04 4.19
CA ASP A 308 -6.50 24.47 4.45
C ASP A 308 -6.80 25.83 3.79
N ARG A 309 -7.95 25.94 3.12
CA ARG A 309 -8.32 27.14 2.33
C ARG A 309 -8.25 28.45 3.14
N GLY A 310 -8.61 28.39 4.42
CA GLY A 310 -8.58 29.55 5.32
C GLY A 310 -7.18 30.07 5.65
N LEU A 311 -6.13 29.30 5.37
CA LEU A 311 -4.73 29.67 5.63
C LEU A 311 -4.02 30.23 4.39
N VAL A 312 -4.65 30.18 3.22
CA VAL A 312 -4.08 30.65 1.94
C VAL A 312 -4.21 32.17 1.78
N GLN A 313 -5.08 32.82 2.56
CA GLN A 313 -5.33 34.26 2.49
C GLN A 313 -5.14 34.93 3.86
N GLN A 314 -3.90 35.25 4.21
CA GLN A 314 -3.62 36.41 5.07
C GLN A 314 -2.43 37.19 4.51
N PRO A 315 -2.64 38.45 4.06
CA PRO A 315 -1.53 39.37 3.82
C PRO A 315 -0.79 39.62 5.14
N ALA A 316 0.53 39.75 5.04
CA ALA A 316 1.41 40.05 6.16
C ALA A 316 0.97 41.32 6.92
N ALA A 317 0.62 41.18 8.20
CA ALA A 317 0.93 42.10 9.29
C ALA A 317 0.34 41.55 10.60
N THR A 318 1.18 41.10 11.52
CA THR A 318 1.42 41.75 12.83
C THR A 318 2.18 40.80 13.76
N ALA A 319 3.28 41.31 14.29
CA ALA A 319 3.96 40.99 15.55
C ALA A 319 4.08 39.51 15.98
N TYR A 320 5.33 39.09 16.17
CA TYR A 320 5.71 37.93 16.99
C TYR A 320 4.90 37.90 18.30
N PRO A 321 4.23 36.78 18.64
CA PRO A 321 3.65 36.63 19.97
C PRO A 321 4.78 36.48 21.01
N PRO A 322 4.59 36.98 22.24
CA PRO A 322 5.62 36.92 23.27
C PRO A 322 5.90 35.47 23.68
N VAL A 323 7.16 35.22 24.04
CA VAL A 323 7.66 33.96 24.58
C VAL A 323 6.99 33.68 25.92
N SER A 324 5.83 33.02 25.92
CA SER A 324 5.26 32.40 27.12
C SER A 324 4.14 31.41 26.78
N ALA A 325 4.53 30.21 26.37
CA ALA A 325 3.81 28.97 26.63
C ALA A 325 4.78 27.81 26.41
N VAL A 326 5.83 27.77 27.23
CA VAL A 326 6.71 26.61 27.36
C VAL A 326 5.87 25.52 28.02
N ASN A 327 5.37 24.56 27.25
CA ASN A 327 5.11 23.25 27.79
C ASN A 327 6.47 22.65 28.11
N SER A 328 6.88 22.77 29.37
CA SER A 328 8.08 22.20 29.94
C SER A 328 7.98 20.68 29.96
N GLY A 329 8.21 20.05 28.81
CA GLY A 329 8.66 18.67 28.72
C GLY A 329 10.17 18.66 28.97
N VAL A 330 10.55 18.51 30.23
CA VAL A 330 11.94 18.40 30.70
C VAL A 330 12.70 17.33 29.90
N PRO A 331 13.90 17.62 29.38
CA PRO A 331 14.84 16.60 28.92
C PRO A 331 15.72 16.15 30.10
N LEU A 332 15.54 14.92 30.58
CA LEU A 332 16.47 14.32 31.54
C LEU A 332 17.68 13.72 30.80
N GLU A 333 18.74 14.53 30.81
CA GLU A 333 20.17 14.24 30.94
C GLU A 333 20.77 12.90 30.48
N SER A 334 21.68 13.07 29.50
CA SER A 334 23.05 12.54 29.42
C SER A 334 23.53 11.50 30.44
N SER A 335 23.84 10.30 29.93
CA SER A 335 24.71 9.33 30.59
C SER A 335 26.13 9.43 30.05
N ARG A 336 27.07 9.93 30.87
CA ARG A 336 28.52 9.65 30.81
C ARG A 336 29.11 9.60 32.22
N PRO A 337 30.23 8.88 32.44
CA PRO A 337 30.38 7.94 33.54
C PRO A 337 31.06 8.53 34.78
N GLN A 338 30.65 8.10 35.98
CA GLN A 338 31.37 8.37 37.21
C GLN A 338 32.45 7.32 37.48
N LYS A 339 33.67 7.81 37.71
CA LYS A 339 34.80 7.03 38.24
C LYS A 339 34.62 6.74 39.73
N GLN A 340 34.88 5.47 40.06
CA GLN A 340 35.27 4.85 41.33
C GLN A 340 35.58 5.75 42.54
N ARG A 341 35.06 5.31 43.71
CA ARG A 341 35.84 5.25 44.96
C ARG A 341 35.52 3.97 45.73
N ARG A 342 36.56 3.18 46.00
CA ARG A 342 36.60 2.09 46.98
C ARG A 342 36.41 2.67 48.39
N LEU A 343 35.79 1.89 49.28
CA LEU A 343 36.23 1.71 50.67
C LEU A 343 35.67 0.41 51.25
N ASN A 344 36.58 -0.31 51.91
CA ASN A 344 36.47 -1.53 52.73
C ASN A 344 35.26 -1.51 53.68
N THR A 345 34.65 -2.63 54.09
CA THR A 345 35.18 -3.85 54.72
C THR A 345 34.28 -5.04 54.49
#